data_AF-A0A7C5KCQ8-F1
#
_entry.id   AF-A0A7C5KCQ8-F1
#
_cell.length_a   1.000
_cell.length_b   1.000
_cell.length_c   1.000
_cell.angle_alpha   90.00
_cell.angle_beta   90.00
_cell.angle_gamma   90.00
#
_symmetry.space_group_name_H-M   'P 1'
#
loop_
_entity.id
_entity.type
_entity.pdbx_description
1 polymer ?
#
loop_
_entity_poly.entity_id
_entity_poly.type
_entity_poly.pdbx_seq_one_letter_code
_entity_poly.pdbx_strand_id
1 'polypeptide(L)'
;MGRHDGKGGLEEALEVMGAEDLRRVIRGIMVWAEAPFRGQVVEEVLNQAAAGEAGWIPEGPSREEVEEALAWAEEALGDGSAEPEEANRRLRLGSAAFRARDYENTRGIFKALLVPLGVWEIDVGADERLGEVLGPGVYDYARHYLISVYMTTPPGERVWALDRALEEMKPIWLFSSPLKRMEEAALEPLPGFEVFLGEWREFLAGKREKGTPTYSQKSWLEEALLREGGPEAQGRDPGGLFPPA
;
A
#
# COMPACT_ATOMS: atom_id res chain seq x y z
N MET A 1 12.06 -4.20 40.70
CA MET A 1 10.68 -4.03 40.21
C MET A 1 10.79 -3.27 38.89
N GLY A 2 10.99 -4.01 37.79
CA GLY A 2 11.28 -3.44 36.49
C GLY A 2 10.02 -2.81 35.89
N ARG A 3 10.16 -1.61 35.32
CA ARG A 3 9.12 -1.04 34.45
C ARG A 3 8.99 -1.97 33.25
N HIS A 4 7.86 -2.68 33.15
CA HIS A 4 7.45 -3.21 31.85
C HIS A 4 7.24 -2.00 30.95
N ASP A 5 8.09 -1.86 29.94
CA ASP A 5 7.80 -1.00 28.81
C ASP A 5 6.47 -1.50 28.23
N GLY A 6 5.43 -0.66 28.20
CA GLY A 6 4.05 -1.08 27.93
C GLY A 6 3.82 -1.79 26.59
N LYS A 7 4.83 -1.83 25.71
CA LYS A 7 4.82 -2.61 24.46
C LYS A 7 5.04 -4.10 24.68
N GLY A 8 5.98 -4.49 25.56
CA GLY A 8 6.28 -5.91 25.80
C GLY A 8 5.13 -6.65 26.49
N GLY A 9 4.44 -5.98 27.43
CA GLY A 9 3.26 -6.56 28.07
C GLY A 9 2.02 -6.63 27.17
N LEU A 10 1.95 -5.80 26.12
CA LEU A 10 0.84 -5.85 25.16
C LEU A 10 0.98 -7.05 24.21
N GLU A 11 2.18 -7.27 23.68
CA GLU A 11 2.46 -8.42 22.80
C GLU A 11 2.19 -9.74 23.54
N GLU A 12 2.74 -9.90 24.75
CA GLU A 12 2.49 -11.07 25.61
C GLU A 12 0.99 -11.26 25.91
N ALA A 13 0.24 -10.17 26.15
CA ALA A 13 -1.19 -10.23 26.39
C ALA A 13 -1.98 -10.67 25.14
N LEU A 14 -1.62 -10.15 23.95
CA LEU A 14 -2.25 -10.54 22.69
C LEU A 14 -2.00 -12.01 22.36
N GLU A 15 -0.80 -12.53 22.64
CA GLU A 15 -0.44 -13.94 22.40
C GLU A 15 -1.27 -14.93 23.22
N VAL A 16 -1.66 -14.57 24.44
CA VAL A 16 -2.47 -15.44 25.32
C VAL A 16 -3.98 -15.26 25.13
N MET A 17 -4.41 -14.21 24.44
CA MET A 17 -5.83 -13.92 24.22
C MET A 17 -6.46 -14.84 23.17
N GLY A 18 -7.62 -15.40 23.52
CA GLY A 18 -8.44 -16.12 22.55
C GLY A 18 -9.18 -15.18 21.59
N ALA A 19 -9.65 -15.73 20.47
CA ALA A 19 -10.35 -14.94 19.43
C ALA A 19 -11.58 -14.17 19.96
N GLU A 20 -12.34 -14.74 20.89
CA GLU A 20 -13.49 -14.04 21.51
C GLU A 20 -13.07 -12.86 22.38
N ASP A 21 -11.93 -12.97 23.08
CA ASP A 21 -11.41 -11.89 23.90
C ASP A 21 -10.88 -10.75 23.02
N LEU A 22 -10.20 -11.08 21.91
CA LEU A 22 -9.80 -10.10 20.90
C LEU A 22 -11.00 -9.38 20.28
N ARG A 23 -12.05 -10.12 19.89
CA ARG A 23 -13.31 -9.52 19.39
C ARG A 23 -13.92 -8.58 20.43
N ARG A 24 -13.88 -8.93 21.73
CA ARG A 24 -14.38 -8.08 22.81
C ARG A 24 -13.55 -6.81 22.96
N VAL A 25 -12.22 -6.90 22.88
CA VAL A 25 -11.33 -5.73 22.92
C VAL A 25 -11.60 -4.80 21.74
N ILE A 26 -11.66 -5.33 20.51
CA ILE A 26 -11.94 -4.54 19.31
C ILE A 26 -13.30 -3.84 19.44
N ARG A 27 -14.36 -4.58 19.78
CA ARG A 27 -15.69 -3.99 20.02
C ARG A 27 -15.66 -2.93 21.12
N GLY A 28 -14.87 -3.14 22.17
CA GLY A 28 -14.66 -2.17 23.24
C GLY A 28 -14.01 -0.88 22.74
N ILE A 29 -12.92 -0.99 21.96
CA ILE A 29 -12.24 0.14 21.32
C ILE A 29 -13.22 0.95 20.46
N MET A 30 -14.04 0.25 19.67
CA MET A 30 -14.99 0.88 18.75
C MET A 30 -16.04 1.77 19.44
N VAL A 31 -16.37 1.51 20.72
CA VAL A 31 -17.35 2.31 21.47
C VAL A 31 -16.83 3.72 21.79
N TRP A 32 -15.55 3.84 22.13
CA TRP A 32 -14.97 5.11 22.59
C TRP A 32 -14.00 5.76 21.59
N ALA A 33 -13.63 5.05 20.51
CA ALA A 33 -12.83 5.59 19.43
C ALA A 33 -13.52 6.78 18.73
N GLU A 34 -12.78 7.88 18.58
CA GLU A 34 -13.18 9.04 17.77
C GLU A 34 -13.28 8.67 16.28
N ALA A 35 -14.05 9.43 15.49
CA ALA A 35 -14.39 9.06 14.11
C ALA A 35 -13.17 8.76 13.21
N PRO A 36 -12.07 9.56 13.21
CA PRO A 36 -10.90 9.27 12.39
C PRO A 36 -10.19 7.97 12.81
N PHE A 37 -10.00 7.77 14.11
CA PHE A 37 -9.37 6.58 14.66
C PHE A 37 -10.24 5.33 14.46
N ARG A 38 -11.55 5.47 14.63
CA ARG A 38 -12.53 4.41 14.38
C ARG A 38 -12.47 3.94 12.92
N GLY A 39 -12.39 4.87 11.97
CA GLY A 39 -12.24 4.53 10.56
C GLY A 39 -10.99 3.70 10.28
N GLN A 40 -9.86 4.04 10.92
CA GLN A 40 -8.61 3.29 10.78
C GLN A 40 -8.72 1.87 11.33
N VAL A 41 -9.29 1.71 12.53
CA VAL A 41 -9.51 0.39 13.15
C VAL A 41 -10.41 -0.47 12.27
N VAL A 42 -11.45 0.12 11.67
CA VAL A 42 -12.33 -0.60 10.72
C VAL A 42 -11.54 -1.08 9.52
N GLU A 43 -10.81 -0.21 8.83
CA GLU A 43 -10.05 -0.59 7.64
C GLU A 43 -9.01 -1.68 7.96
N GLU A 44 -8.29 -1.56 9.08
CA GLU A 44 -7.32 -2.59 9.50
C GLU A 44 -7.98 -3.95 9.73
N VAL A 45 -9.10 -3.99 10.47
CA VAL A 45 -9.83 -5.25 10.70
C VAL A 45 -10.33 -5.85 9.39
N LEU A 46 -10.82 -5.04 8.45
CA LEU A 46 -11.29 -5.51 7.15
C LEU A 46 -10.14 -6.01 6.27
N ASN A 47 -8.99 -5.33 6.28
CA ASN A 47 -7.80 -5.76 5.54
C ASN A 47 -7.27 -7.09 6.08
N GLN A 48 -7.17 -7.22 7.41
CA GLN A 48 -6.72 -8.47 8.05
C GLN A 48 -7.72 -9.62 7.81
N ALA A 49 -9.02 -9.35 7.83
CA ALA A 49 -10.03 -10.36 7.52
C ALA A 49 -9.94 -10.84 6.06
N ALA A 50 -9.65 -9.92 5.12
CA ALA A 50 -9.52 -10.25 3.71
C ALA A 50 -8.22 -10.98 3.36
N ALA A 51 -7.12 -10.63 4.04
CA ALA A 51 -5.81 -11.27 3.85
C ALA A 51 -5.66 -12.59 4.64
N GLY A 52 -6.45 -12.77 5.70
CA GLY A 52 -6.34 -13.92 6.60
C GLY A 52 -6.77 -15.25 5.99
N GLU A 53 -6.31 -16.35 6.61
CA GLU A 53 -6.58 -17.73 6.17
C GLU A 53 -8.06 -18.09 6.09
N ALA A 54 -8.91 -17.36 6.82
CA ALA A 54 -10.36 -17.55 6.79
C ALA A 54 -10.99 -17.23 5.43
N GLY A 55 -10.26 -16.53 4.53
CA GLY A 55 -10.68 -16.30 3.15
C GLY A 55 -11.97 -15.49 3.03
N TRP A 56 -12.21 -14.53 3.94
CA TRP A 56 -13.37 -13.67 3.85
C TRP A 56 -13.24 -12.75 2.64
N ILE A 57 -14.19 -12.85 1.71
CA ILE A 57 -14.27 -12.01 0.52
C ILE A 57 -15.58 -11.23 0.61
N PRO A 58 -15.54 -9.89 0.83
CA PRO A 58 -16.74 -9.08 0.81
C PRO A 58 -17.34 -8.97 -0.60
N GLU A 59 -18.60 -8.56 -0.66
CA GLU A 59 -19.15 -8.01 -1.91
C GLU A 59 -18.38 -6.73 -2.27
N GLY A 60 -17.96 -6.63 -3.54
CA GLY A 60 -17.31 -5.45 -4.08
C GLY A 60 -18.30 -4.31 -4.33
N PRO A 61 -17.81 -3.11 -4.64
CA PRO A 61 -18.66 -2.01 -5.07
C PRO A 61 -19.43 -2.41 -6.33
N SER A 62 -20.66 -1.93 -6.43
CA SER A 62 -21.47 -2.07 -7.63
C SER A 62 -20.86 -1.29 -8.80
N ARG A 63 -21.24 -1.69 -10.02
CA ARG A 63 -20.83 -0.97 -11.23
C ARG A 63 -21.22 0.51 -11.21
N GLU A 64 -22.40 0.82 -10.69
CA GLU A 64 -22.89 2.20 -10.58
C GLU A 64 -22.00 3.02 -9.63
N GLU A 65 -21.65 2.48 -8.46
CA GLU A 65 -20.75 3.14 -7.51
C GLU A 65 -19.35 3.40 -8.10
N VAL A 66 -18.83 2.46 -8.90
CA VAL A 66 -17.55 2.64 -9.61
C VAL A 66 -17.66 3.72 -10.68
N GLU A 67 -18.71 3.67 -11.52
CA GLU A 67 -18.94 4.67 -12.58
C GLU A 67 -19.10 6.08 -11.98
N GLU A 68 -19.85 6.22 -10.90
CA GLU A 68 -19.99 7.48 -10.17
C GLU A 68 -18.66 7.98 -9.60
N ALA A 69 -17.84 7.09 -9.04
CA ALA A 69 -16.54 7.48 -8.48
C ALA A 69 -15.58 7.98 -9.56
N LEU A 70 -15.59 7.35 -10.74
CA LEU A 70 -14.75 7.77 -11.86
C LEU A 70 -15.23 9.08 -12.49
N ALA A 71 -16.55 9.27 -12.63
CA ALA A 71 -17.12 10.52 -13.12
C ALA A 71 -16.81 11.69 -12.16
N TRP A 72 -16.94 11.46 -10.85
CA TRP A 72 -16.58 12.44 -9.84
C TRP A 72 -15.08 12.78 -9.88
N ALA A 73 -14.21 11.78 -10.08
CA ALA A 73 -12.76 11.99 -10.21
C ALA A 73 -12.41 12.90 -11.39
N GLU A 74 -13.09 12.71 -12.53
CA GLU A 74 -12.93 13.54 -13.71
C GLU A 74 -13.37 15.00 -13.47
N GLU A 75 -14.50 15.19 -12.77
CA GLU A 75 -14.98 16.52 -12.37
C GLU A 75 -13.99 17.22 -11.43
N ALA A 76 -13.57 16.55 -10.36
CA ALA A 76 -12.59 17.07 -9.41
C ALA A 76 -11.26 17.45 -10.06
N LEU A 77 -10.81 16.65 -11.04
CA LEU A 77 -9.61 16.96 -11.83
C LEU A 77 -9.82 18.20 -12.71
N GLY A 78 -11.01 18.37 -13.29
CA GLY A 78 -11.36 19.56 -14.06
C GLY A 78 -11.39 20.83 -13.22
N ASP A 79 -11.89 20.73 -11.98
CA ASP A 79 -11.96 21.84 -11.03
C ASP A 79 -10.62 22.11 -10.33
N GLY A 80 -9.72 21.13 -10.30
CA GLY A 80 -8.43 21.19 -9.60
C GLY A 80 -8.56 21.18 -8.08
N SER A 81 -9.74 20.90 -7.53
CA SER A 81 -9.99 20.84 -6.09
C SER A 81 -11.11 19.87 -5.74
N ALA A 82 -11.10 19.36 -4.52
CA ALA A 82 -12.13 18.45 -4.00
C ALA A 82 -12.30 18.56 -2.49
N GLU A 83 -13.49 18.20 -2.00
CA GLU A 83 -13.75 18.06 -0.57
C GLU A 83 -13.02 16.82 0.00
N PRO A 84 -12.23 16.95 1.08
CA PRO A 84 -11.43 15.86 1.65
C PRO A 84 -12.22 14.61 2.01
N GLU A 85 -13.39 14.79 2.64
CA GLU A 85 -14.24 13.69 3.08
C GLU A 85 -14.79 12.90 1.90
N GLU A 86 -15.11 13.58 0.80
CA GLU A 86 -15.61 12.92 -0.41
C GLU A 86 -14.47 12.21 -1.14
N ALA A 87 -13.30 12.84 -1.28
CA ALA A 87 -12.10 12.17 -1.80
C ALA A 87 -11.79 10.88 -1.02
N ASN A 88 -11.83 10.93 0.32
CA ASN A 88 -11.60 9.76 1.16
C ASN A 88 -12.70 8.70 0.99
N ARG A 89 -13.97 9.09 0.87
CA ARG A 89 -15.08 8.17 0.59
C ARG A 89 -14.85 7.40 -0.71
N ARG A 90 -14.43 8.09 -1.77
CA ARG A 90 -14.16 7.46 -3.08
C ARG A 90 -12.91 6.58 -3.07
N LEU A 91 -11.85 6.97 -2.36
CA LEU A 91 -10.67 6.12 -2.18
C LEU A 91 -10.99 4.82 -1.41
N ARG A 92 -11.91 4.87 -0.44
CA ARG A 92 -12.39 3.67 0.25
C ARG A 92 -13.13 2.70 -0.68
N LEU A 93 -13.81 3.18 -1.73
CA LEU A 93 -14.37 2.30 -2.76
C LEU A 93 -13.29 1.50 -3.49
N GLY A 94 -12.14 2.11 -3.78
CA GLY A 94 -10.99 1.42 -4.35
C GLY A 94 -10.47 0.29 -3.45
N SER A 95 -10.43 0.52 -2.13
CA SER A 95 -10.07 -0.51 -1.14
C SER A 95 -11.14 -1.59 -0.97
N ALA A 96 -12.42 -1.23 -1.08
CA ALA A 96 -13.51 -2.20 -1.09
C ALA A 96 -13.42 -3.13 -2.32
N ALA A 97 -13.17 -2.57 -3.50
CA ALA A 97 -12.88 -3.35 -4.72
C ALA A 97 -11.67 -4.27 -4.52
N PHE A 98 -10.60 -3.77 -3.88
CA PHE A 98 -9.39 -4.55 -3.64
C PHE A 98 -9.68 -5.78 -2.78
N ARG A 99 -10.41 -5.60 -1.68
CA ARG A 99 -10.83 -6.71 -0.79
C ARG A 99 -11.74 -7.72 -1.50
N ALA A 100 -12.55 -7.26 -2.44
CA ALA A 100 -13.34 -8.12 -3.31
C ALA A 100 -12.54 -8.77 -4.45
N ARG A 101 -11.22 -8.54 -4.53
CA ARG A 101 -10.30 -9.02 -5.58
C ARG A 101 -10.62 -8.49 -6.97
N ASP A 102 -11.34 -7.38 -7.03
CA ASP A 102 -11.63 -6.67 -8.27
C ASP A 102 -10.49 -5.70 -8.59
N TYR A 103 -9.35 -6.27 -9.00
CA TYR A 103 -8.13 -5.50 -9.24
C TYR A 103 -8.26 -4.50 -10.39
N GLU A 104 -9.13 -4.75 -11.37
CA GLU A 104 -9.39 -3.81 -12.47
C GLU A 104 -10.05 -2.53 -11.94
N ASN A 105 -11.13 -2.66 -11.16
CA ASN A 105 -11.79 -1.50 -10.58
C ASN A 105 -10.96 -0.83 -9.48
N THR A 106 -10.20 -1.59 -8.68
CA THR A 106 -9.20 -1.01 -7.77
C THR A 106 -8.19 -0.14 -8.51
N ARG A 107 -7.61 -0.64 -9.60
CA ARG A 107 -6.65 0.10 -10.41
C ARG A 107 -7.28 1.32 -11.04
N GLY A 108 -8.48 1.20 -11.60
CA GLY A 108 -9.21 2.30 -12.21
C GLY A 108 -9.46 3.45 -11.24
N ILE A 109 -10.03 3.16 -10.07
CA ILE A 109 -10.35 4.16 -9.05
C ILE A 109 -9.09 4.85 -8.53
N PHE A 110 -8.07 4.10 -8.12
CA PHE A 110 -6.86 4.73 -7.58
C PHE A 110 -6.07 5.50 -8.64
N LYS A 111 -6.04 5.03 -9.89
CA LYS A 111 -5.41 5.80 -10.97
C LYS A 111 -6.13 7.12 -11.23
N ALA A 112 -7.46 7.13 -11.17
CA ALA A 112 -8.25 8.34 -11.41
C ALA A 112 -8.19 9.34 -10.24
N LEU A 113 -7.98 8.86 -9.01
CA LEU A 113 -8.06 9.69 -7.80
C LEU A 113 -6.74 9.83 -7.03
N LEU A 114 -6.16 8.71 -6.63
CA LEU A 114 -4.97 8.70 -5.78
C LEU A 114 -3.77 9.33 -6.48
N VAL A 115 -3.58 9.05 -7.78
CA VAL A 115 -2.48 9.62 -8.56
C VAL A 115 -2.61 11.15 -8.66
N PRO A 116 -3.72 11.74 -9.15
CA PRO A 116 -3.87 13.20 -9.19
C PRO A 116 -3.76 13.90 -7.84
N LEU A 117 -4.30 13.30 -6.77
CA LEU A 117 -4.12 13.81 -5.40
C LEU A 117 -2.64 13.84 -5.01
N GLY A 118 -1.91 12.75 -5.31
CA GLY A 118 -0.47 12.65 -5.05
C GLY A 118 0.36 13.74 -5.71
N VAL A 119 0.08 14.05 -6.97
CA VAL A 119 0.82 15.06 -7.73
C VAL A 119 0.26 16.49 -7.58
N TRP A 120 -0.70 16.70 -6.67
CA TRP A 120 -1.35 17.99 -6.41
C TRP A 120 -2.11 18.56 -7.62
N GLU A 121 -2.60 17.69 -8.50
CA GLU A 121 -3.53 18.06 -9.59
C GLU A 121 -4.95 18.26 -9.04
N ILE A 122 -5.29 17.63 -7.90
CA ILE A 122 -6.51 17.88 -7.13
C ILE A 122 -6.09 18.37 -5.74
N ASP A 123 -6.45 19.60 -5.39
CA ASP A 123 -6.25 20.16 -4.06
C ASP A 123 -7.40 19.77 -3.11
N VAL A 124 -7.06 19.25 -1.93
CA VAL A 124 -8.00 18.90 -0.87
C VAL A 124 -7.79 19.77 0.38
N GLY A 125 -7.41 21.04 0.20
CA GLY A 125 -7.29 22.03 1.28
C GLY A 125 -5.87 22.19 1.83
N ALA A 126 -4.89 22.29 0.94
CA ALA A 126 -3.46 22.29 1.20
C ALA A 126 -2.94 23.33 2.22
N ASP A 127 -2.61 22.85 3.42
CA ASP A 127 -1.36 23.17 4.14
C ASP A 127 -0.72 21.94 4.82
N GLU A 128 -1.38 20.78 4.71
CA GLU A 128 -1.06 19.54 5.44
C GLU A 128 -0.75 18.40 4.46
N ARG A 129 0.02 17.39 4.91
CA ARG A 129 0.39 16.23 4.08
C ARG A 129 -0.87 15.44 3.71
N LEU A 130 -0.90 14.75 2.55
CA LEU A 130 -2.05 13.90 2.17
C LEU A 130 -2.45 12.88 3.26
N GLY A 131 -1.51 12.36 4.04
CA GLY A 131 -1.80 11.47 5.17
C GLY A 131 -2.42 12.17 6.40
N GLU A 132 -2.30 13.49 6.50
CA GLU A 132 -2.96 14.31 7.52
C GLU A 132 -4.41 14.61 7.08
N VAL A 133 -4.62 14.92 5.80
CA VAL A 133 -5.95 15.23 5.23
C VAL A 133 -6.82 13.98 5.00
N LEU A 134 -6.26 12.94 4.37
CA LEU A 134 -6.98 11.71 4.03
C LEU A 134 -6.87 10.64 5.13
N GLY A 135 -6.04 10.90 6.13
CA GLY A 135 -5.72 9.98 7.22
C GLY A 135 -4.62 8.97 6.87
N PRO A 136 -4.17 8.18 7.86
CA PRO A 136 -3.01 7.29 7.71
C PRO A 136 -3.25 6.09 6.78
N GLY A 137 -4.50 5.81 6.40
CA GLY A 137 -4.85 4.77 5.43
C GLY A 137 -4.36 5.04 4.01
N VAL A 138 -3.86 6.25 3.72
CA VAL A 138 -3.32 6.61 2.39
C VAL A 138 -2.19 5.68 1.93
N TYR A 139 -1.40 5.15 2.86
CA TYR A 139 -0.32 4.21 2.54
C TYR A 139 -0.85 2.85 2.07
N ASP A 140 -1.98 2.40 2.61
CA ASP A 140 -2.61 1.16 2.18
C ASP A 140 -3.25 1.34 0.80
N TYR A 141 -3.81 2.51 0.48
CA TYR A 141 -4.28 2.82 -0.87
C TYR A 141 -3.17 2.71 -1.91
N ALA A 142 -1.98 3.22 -1.59
CA ALA A 142 -0.82 3.11 -2.48
C ALA A 142 -0.38 1.64 -2.67
N ARG A 143 -0.40 0.81 -1.61
CA ARG A 143 -0.11 -0.63 -1.71
C ARG A 143 -1.15 -1.36 -2.56
N HIS A 144 -2.44 -1.11 -2.31
CA HIS A 144 -3.54 -1.70 -3.08
C HIS A 144 -3.44 -1.32 -4.57
N TYR A 145 -3.07 -0.07 -4.88
CA TYR A 145 -2.81 0.36 -6.25
C TYR A 145 -1.63 -0.37 -6.90
N LEU A 146 -0.49 -0.50 -6.23
CA LEU A 146 0.67 -1.21 -6.77
C LEU A 146 0.36 -2.69 -7.04
N ILE A 147 -0.35 -3.34 -6.12
CA ILE A 147 -0.79 -4.73 -6.29
C ILE A 147 -1.79 -4.84 -7.44
N SER A 148 -2.76 -3.93 -7.54
CA SER A 148 -3.74 -3.99 -8.64
C SER A 148 -3.09 -3.76 -10.01
N VAL A 149 -2.09 -2.87 -10.11
CA VAL A 149 -1.24 -2.75 -11.31
C VAL A 149 -0.55 -4.08 -11.60
N TYR A 150 0.09 -4.71 -10.62
CA TYR A 150 0.76 -6.00 -10.83
C TYR A 150 -0.19 -7.11 -11.31
N MET A 151 -1.35 -7.23 -10.66
CA MET A 151 -2.34 -8.29 -10.92
C MET A 151 -3.01 -8.14 -12.28
N THR A 152 -3.21 -6.91 -12.76
CA THR A 152 -3.89 -6.61 -14.03
C THR A 152 -2.94 -6.46 -15.22
N THR A 153 -1.65 -6.23 -14.97
CA THR A 153 -0.65 -6.12 -16.04
C THR A 153 -0.19 -7.50 -16.54
N PRO A 154 -0.15 -7.73 -17.87
CA PRO A 154 0.41 -8.95 -18.45
C PRO A 154 1.86 -9.19 -17.99
N PRO A 155 2.28 -10.46 -17.75
CA PRO A 155 3.59 -10.75 -17.16
C PRO A 155 4.79 -10.03 -17.78
N GLY A 156 4.89 -10.01 -19.11
CA GLY A 156 6.02 -9.39 -19.83
C GLY A 156 6.08 -7.85 -19.76
N GLU A 157 5.06 -7.20 -19.20
CA GLU A 157 5.00 -5.74 -19.06
C GLU A 157 5.11 -5.27 -17.60
N ARG A 158 5.10 -6.19 -16.63
CA ARG A 158 4.98 -5.87 -15.19
C ARG A 158 6.10 -5.01 -14.66
N VAL A 159 7.33 -5.24 -15.08
CA VAL A 159 8.50 -4.44 -14.67
C VAL A 159 8.29 -2.96 -14.99
N TRP A 160 7.90 -2.66 -16.23
CA TRP A 160 7.66 -1.27 -16.64
C TRP A 160 6.42 -0.67 -16.00
N ALA A 161 5.34 -1.44 -15.88
CA ALA A 161 4.11 -0.97 -15.25
C ALA A 161 4.32 -0.66 -13.77
N LEU A 162 5.05 -1.51 -13.03
CA LEU A 162 5.31 -1.30 -11.61
C LEU A 162 6.29 -0.13 -11.39
N ASP A 163 7.34 -0.01 -12.21
CA ASP A 163 8.23 1.15 -12.16
C ASP A 163 7.47 2.46 -12.32
N ARG A 164 6.61 2.54 -13.34
CA ARG A 164 5.77 3.71 -13.58
C ARG A 164 4.83 3.97 -12.40
N ALA A 165 4.15 2.95 -11.89
CA ALA A 165 3.23 3.11 -10.76
C ALA A 165 3.96 3.57 -9.49
N LEU A 166 5.20 3.10 -9.26
CA LEU A 166 6.04 3.57 -8.16
C LEU A 166 6.42 5.04 -8.33
N GLU A 167 6.79 5.48 -9.53
CA GLU A 167 7.05 6.90 -9.82
C GLU A 167 5.80 7.77 -9.60
N GLU A 168 4.63 7.32 -10.04
CA GLU A 168 3.33 7.99 -9.80
C GLU A 168 3.01 8.11 -8.29
N MET A 169 3.42 7.13 -7.48
CA MET A 169 3.15 7.11 -6.03
C MET A 169 4.22 7.81 -5.18
N LYS A 170 5.38 8.18 -5.73
CA LYS A 170 6.46 8.85 -4.99
C LYS A 170 6.01 10.09 -4.19
N PRO A 171 5.12 10.95 -4.71
CA PRO A 171 4.66 12.12 -3.97
C PRO A 171 3.89 11.77 -2.70
N ILE A 172 3.24 10.59 -2.68
CA ILE A 172 2.41 10.11 -1.57
C ILE A 172 3.28 9.36 -0.56
N TRP A 173 4.16 8.50 -1.06
CA TRP A 173 5.02 7.70 -0.21
C TRP A 173 6.34 7.33 -0.89
N LEU A 174 7.44 7.58 -0.18
CA LEU A 174 8.76 7.07 -0.53
C LEU A 174 8.87 5.60 -0.11
N PHE A 175 8.59 4.69 -1.04
CA PHE A 175 8.82 3.26 -0.84
C PHE A 175 10.32 2.98 -0.80
N SER A 176 10.84 2.46 0.32
CA SER A 176 12.18 1.88 0.39
C SER A 176 12.20 0.40 -0.01
N SER A 177 11.13 -0.33 0.28
CA SER A 177 11.00 -1.77 0.02
C SER A 177 9.63 -2.10 -0.60
N PRO A 178 9.33 -1.59 -1.81
CA PRO A 178 8.01 -1.70 -2.41
C PRO A 178 7.54 -3.15 -2.56
N LEU A 179 8.43 -4.09 -2.91
CA LEU A 179 8.04 -5.47 -3.18
C LEU A 179 7.60 -6.20 -1.91
N LYS A 180 8.31 -5.96 -0.80
CA LYS A 180 7.91 -6.43 0.53
C LYS A 180 6.56 -5.88 0.94
N ARG A 181 6.33 -4.59 0.74
CA ARG A 181 5.05 -3.96 1.08
C ARG A 181 3.89 -4.49 0.25
N MET A 182 4.14 -4.84 -1.00
CA MET A 182 3.13 -5.49 -1.84
C MET A 182 2.80 -6.89 -1.33
N GLU A 183 3.80 -7.73 -1.04
CA GLU A 183 3.54 -9.07 -0.49
C GLU A 183 2.83 -9.03 0.86
N GLU A 184 3.23 -8.14 1.77
CA GLU A 184 2.59 -7.96 3.08
C GLU A 184 1.11 -7.60 2.98
N ALA A 185 0.70 -6.91 1.91
CA ALA A 185 -0.67 -6.45 1.70
C ALA A 185 -1.45 -7.26 0.64
N ALA A 186 -0.81 -8.23 -0.02
CA ALA A 186 -1.46 -9.03 -1.05
C ALA A 186 -2.48 -10.00 -0.43
N LEU A 187 -3.69 -10.03 -0.99
CA LEU A 187 -4.75 -10.95 -0.53
C LEU A 187 -4.59 -12.37 -1.11
N GLU A 188 -3.72 -12.50 -2.11
CA GLU A 188 -3.40 -13.75 -2.77
C GLU A 188 -1.96 -13.71 -3.31
N PRO A 189 -1.32 -14.87 -3.55
CA PRO A 189 0.05 -14.90 -4.06
C PRO A 189 0.19 -14.10 -5.35
N LEU A 190 1.23 -13.26 -5.43
CA LEU A 190 1.55 -12.51 -6.64
C LEU A 190 1.98 -13.49 -7.75
N PRO A 191 1.23 -13.62 -8.85
CA PRO A 191 1.45 -14.68 -9.83
C PRO A 191 2.76 -14.47 -10.58
N GLY A 192 3.65 -15.45 -10.61
CA GLY A 192 4.93 -15.36 -11.33
C GLY A 192 5.95 -14.42 -10.68
N PHE A 193 5.82 -14.16 -9.39
CA PHE A 193 6.66 -13.20 -8.67
C PHE A 193 8.16 -13.51 -8.73
N GLU A 194 8.56 -14.78 -8.64
CA GLU A 194 9.97 -15.18 -8.72
C GLU A 194 10.62 -14.82 -10.07
N VAL A 195 9.89 -15.02 -11.18
CA VAL A 195 10.37 -14.64 -12.51
C VAL A 195 10.48 -13.12 -12.61
N PHE A 196 9.44 -12.42 -12.12
CA PHE A 196 9.42 -10.97 -12.07
C PHE A 196 10.58 -10.39 -11.24
N LEU A 197 10.98 -11.02 -10.12
CA LEU A 197 12.10 -10.55 -9.29
C LEU A 197 13.40 -10.51 -10.07
N GLY A 198 13.68 -11.54 -10.88
CA GLY A 198 14.85 -11.58 -11.76
C GLY A 198 14.84 -10.45 -12.79
N GLU A 199 13.71 -10.27 -13.48
CA GLU A 199 13.53 -9.21 -14.49
C GLU A 199 13.62 -7.80 -13.87
N TRP A 200 13.03 -7.60 -12.69
CA TRP A 200 13.05 -6.34 -11.95
C TRP A 200 14.47 -5.94 -11.55
N ARG A 201 15.27 -6.90 -11.06
CA ARG A 201 16.68 -6.67 -10.73
C ARG A 201 17.48 -6.24 -11.95
N GLU A 202 17.34 -6.96 -13.07
CA GLU A 202 18.04 -6.62 -14.31
C GLU A 202 17.68 -5.22 -14.81
N PHE A 203 16.39 -4.88 -14.74
CA PHE A 203 15.90 -3.55 -15.07
C PHE A 203 16.50 -2.45 -14.19
N LEU A 204 16.51 -2.62 -12.87
CA LEU A 204 17.09 -1.65 -11.94
C LEU A 204 18.62 -1.51 -12.09
N ALA A 205 19.31 -2.63 -12.32
CA ALA A 205 20.74 -2.63 -12.62
C ALA A 205 21.02 -1.84 -13.91
N GLY A 206 20.24 -2.07 -14.97
CA GLY A 206 20.33 -1.33 -16.22
C GLY A 206 20.02 0.17 -16.07
N LYS A 207 19.11 0.56 -15.18
CA LYS A 207 18.87 1.98 -14.85
C LYS A 207 20.07 2.63 -14.18
N ARG A 208 20.72 1.92 -13.24
CA ARG A 208 21.93 2.40 -12.56
C ARG A 208 23.11 2.58 -13.53
N GLU A 209 23.22 1.76 -14.57
CA GLU A 209 24.27 1.91 -15.58
C GLU A 209 24.07 3.14 -16.48
N LYS A 210 22.81 3.55 -16.69
CA LYS A 210 22.46 4.68 -17.56
C LYS A 210 22.58 6.06 -16.89
N GLY A 211 22.80 6.12 -15.58
CA GLY A 211 22.94 7.38 -14.85
C GLY A 211 22.95 7.20 -13.33
N THR A 212 23.03 8.31 -12.59
CA THR A 212 23.00 8.28 -11.12
C THR A 212 21.62 7.83 -10.63
N PRO A 213 21.49 6.65 -10.00
CA PRO A 213 20.20 6.20 -9.50
C PRO A 213 19.73 7.07 -8.33
N THR A 214 18.42 7.29 -8.27
CA THR A 214 17.77 7.96 -7.12
C THR A 214 17.93 7.12 -5.86
N TYR A 215 17.75 7.74 -4.69
CA TYR A 215 17.78 7.02 -3.41
C TYR A 215 16.81 5.82 -3.39
N SER A 216 15.56 6.02 -3.86
CA SER A 216 14.56 4.95 -3.94
C SER A 216 15.02 3.81 -4.85
N GLN A 217 15.55 4.11 -6.03
CA GLN A 217 16.04 3.08 -6.96
C GLN A 217 17.21 2.26 -6.40
N LYS A 218 18.09 2.87 -5.59
CA LYS A 218 19.13 2.12 -4.87
C LYS A 218 18.51 1.16 -3.86
N SER A 219 17.58 1.66 -3.06
CA SER A 219 16.86 0.87 -2.06
C SER A 219 16.06 -0.29 -2.68
N TRP A 220 15.43 -0.08 -3.85
CA TRP A 220 14.70 -1.13 -4.56
C TRP A 220 15.62 -2.20 -5.13
N LEU A 221 16.82 -1.82 -5.60
CA LEU A 221 17.81 -2.78 -6.07
C LEU A 221 18.37 -3.60 -4.91
N GLU A 222 18.66 -2.97 -3.77
CA GLU A 222 19.08 -3.65 -2.55
C GLU A 222 18.02 -4.65 -2.07
N GLU A 223 16.73 -4.27 -2.07
CA GLU A 223 15.63 -5.17 -1.77
C GLU A 223 15.60 -6.39 -2.71
N ALA A 224 15.69 -6.17 -4.02
CA ALA A 224 15.67 -7.25 -5.01
C ALA A 224 16.85 -8.23 -4.81
N LEU A 225 18.05 -7.71 -4.53
CA LEU A 225 19.25 -8.53 -4.29
C LEU A 225 19.16 -9.36 -3.01
N LEU A 226 18.62 -8.78 -1.93
CA LEU A 226 18.45 -9.50 -0.65
C LEU A 226 17.46 -10.66 -0.76
N ARG A 227 16.48 -10.56 -1.66
CA ARG A 227 15.42 -11.55 -1.82
C ARG A 227 15.84 -12.77 -2.62
N GLU A 228 16.66 -12.61 -3.66
CA GLU A 228 17.24 -13.75 -4.39
C GLU A 228 18.28 -14.53 -3.58
N GLY A 229 18.95 -13.87 -2.62
CA GLY A 229 20.04 -14.48 -1.85
C GLY A 229 19.59 -15.47 -0.76
N GLY A 230 18.28 -15.57 -0.48
CA GLY A 230 17.78 -16.29 0.69
C GLY A 230 18.30 -15.73 2.03
N PRO A 231 17.93 -16.32 3.17
CA PRO A 231 18.27 -15.81 4.50
C PRO A 231 19.79 -15.73 4.79
N GLU A 232 20.65 -16.34 3.98
CA GLU A 232 22.11 -16.23 4.12
C GLU A 232 22.68 -14.86 3.70
N ALA A 233 21.93 -14.06 2.94
CA ALA A 233 22.35 -12.70 2.58
C ALA A 233 22.23 -11.68 3.73
N GLN A 234 21.44 -11.98 4.77
CA GLN A 234 21.26 -11.10 5.94
C GLN A 234 22.48 -11.07 6.88
N GLY A 235 23.47 -11.94 6.67
CA GLY A 235 24.69 -12.02 7.48
C GLY A 235 25.93 -11.35 6.88
N ARG A 236 25.86 -10.76 5.67
CA ARG A 236 26.99 -10.00 5.11
C ARG A 236 26.87 -8.53 5.50
N ASP A 237 27.81 -8.12 6.36
CA ASP A 237 28.08 -6.73 6.68
C ASP A 237 28.06 -5.85 5.40
N PRO A 238 27.20 -4.81 5.32
CA PRO A 238 27.17 -3.90 4.18
C PRO A 238 28.44 -3.02 4.09
N GLY A 239 29.37 -3.13 5.05
CA GLY A 239 30.59 -2.32 5.18
C GLY A 239 31.66 -2.46 4.08
N GLY A 240 31.40 -3.13 2.96
CA GLY A 240 32.39 -3.35 1.89
C GLY A 240 32.16 -2.61 0.57
N LEU A 241 31.01 -1.97 0.36
CA LEU A 241 30.59 -1.49 -0.97
C LEU A 241 30.83 0.00 -1.27
N PHE A 242 31.50 0.74 -0.37
CA PHE A 242 31.85 2.14 -0.60
C PHE A 242 33.36 2.37 -0.39
N PRO A 243 34.11 2.91 -1.38
CA PRO A 243 35.34 3.61 -1.04
C PRO A 243 34.97 4.94 -0.35
N PRO A 244 35.78 5.40 0.63
CA PRO A 244 35.54 6.69 1.25
C PRO A 244 35.71 7.83 0.24
N ALA A 245 34.97 8.91 0.49
CA ALA A 245 34.86 10.12 -0.32
C ALA A 245 36.20 10.75 -0.72
#